data_AF-A0A8E2A837-F1
#
_entry.id   AF-A0A8E2A837-F1
#
_cell.length_a   1.000
_cell.length_b   1.000
_cell.length_c   1.000
_cell.angle_alpha   90.00
_cell.angle_beta   90.00
_cell.angle_gamma   90.00
#
_symmetry.space_group_name_H-M   'P 1'
#
loop_
_entity.id
_entity.type
_entity.pdbx_description
1 polymer ?
#
loop_
_entity_poly.entity_id
_entity_poly.type
_entity_poly.pdbx_seq_one_letter_code
_entity_poly.pdbx_strand_id
1 'polypeptide(L)'
;MKTTILRKSIFALVIMFACGLFASAASPRNYLYDTKEVDGKIVSKVVFLNEEGLLNKEVKYEFSYNETGKVSEKKAYRWNKATGEWDPYYLISYQYNQETGEINSDYGMWDKKKKDFSFNKQQLVSPASAYDSIFS
;
A
#
# COMPACT_ATOMS: atom_id res chain seq x y z
N MET A 1 -43.31 -25.62 -68.18
CA MET A 1 -43.94 -25.80 -66.84
C MET A 1 -43.18 -26.95 -66.16
N LYS A 2 -42.57 -26.85 -64.98
CA LYS A 2 -42.67 -25.94 -63.83
C LYS A 2 -41.28 -25.79 -63.19
N THR A 3 -41.04 -24.60 -62.66
CA THR A 3 -39.88 -24.20 -61.87
C THR A 3 -39.90 -24.85 -60.50
N THR A 4 -38.74 -25.18 -59.93
CA THR A 4 -38.58 -25.04 -58.48
C THR A 4 -37.14 -24.70 -58.13
N ILE A 5 -36.96 -23.42 -57.81
CA ILE A 5 -35.77 -22.78 -57.29
C ILE A 5 -35.60 -23.28 -55.85
N LEU A 6 -34.57 -24.09 -55.60
CA LEU A 6 -34.16 -24.47 -54.24
C LEU A 6 -33.53 -23.24 -53.57
N ARG A 7 -34.37 -22.61 -52.76
CA ARG A 7 -34.14 -21.36 -52.05
C ARG A 7 -33.47 -21.68 -50.71
N LYS A 8 -32.34 -21.00 -50.45
CA LYS A 8 -31.81 -20.61 -49.12
C LYS A 8 -31.36 -21.72 -48.17
N SER A 9 -30.06 -21.75 -47.91
CA SER A 9 -29.56 -21.43 -46.56
C SER A 9 -28.06 -21.16 -46.62
N ILE A 10 -27.70 -19.90 -46.46
CA ILE A 10 -26.34 -19.44 -46.19
C ILE A 10 -25.99 -19.95 -44.79
N PHE A 11 -25.12 -20.95 -44.70
CA PHE A 11 -24.45 -21.29 -43.44
C PHE A 11 -23.33 -20.28 -43.20
N ALA A 12 -23.69 -19.08 -42.72
CA ALA A 12 -22.72 -18.18 -42.12
C ALA A 12 -22.48 -18.66 -40.68
N LEU A 13 -21.36 -19.35 -40.47
CA LEU A 13 -20.89 -19.75 -39.15
C LEU A 13 -20.48 -18.50 -38.37
N VAL A 14 -21.43 -17.87 -37.68
CA VAL A 14 -21.15 -16.82 -36.70
C VAL A 14 -20.55 -17.51 -35.47
N ILE A 15 -19.22 -17.54 -35.38
CA ILE A 15 -18.52 -17.92 -34.16
C ILE A 15 -18.74 -16.78 -33.17
N MET A 16 -19.83 -16.90 -32.40
CA MET A 16 -20.15 -16.00 -31.31
C MET A 16 -19.32 -16.41 -30.10
N PHE A 17 -18.35 -15.57 -29.78
CA PHE A 17 -18.05 -15.13 -28.41
C PHE A 17 -17.86 -16.22 -27.34
N ALA A 18 -16.63 -16.67 -27.17
CA ALA A 18 -16.16 -17.22 -25.89
C ALA A 18 -14.68 -16.90 -25.67
N CYS A 19 -14.30 -15.63 -25.81
CA CYS A 19 -13.18 -15.14 -25.01
C CYS A 19 -13.73 -15.00 -23.59
N GLY A 20 -13.61 -16.08 -22.80
CA GLY A 20 -13.81 -16.04 -21.38
C GLY A 20 -12.86 -15.01 -20.80
N LEU A 21 -13.37 -13.79 -20.60
CA LEU A 21 -12.76 -12.81 -19.72
C LEU A 21 -12.80 -13.45 -18.33
N PHE A 22 -11.76 -14.17 -17.96
CA PHE A 22 -11.39 -14.26 -16.55
C PHE A 22 -10.86 -12.88 -16.15
N ALA A 23 -11.77 -11.91 -16.04
CA ALA A 23 -11.51 -10.77 -15.19
C ALA A 23 -11.39 -11.37 -13.80
N SER A 24 -10.18 -11.46 -13.25
CA SER A 24 -10.05 -11.68 -11.82
C SER A 24 -10.76 -10.50 -11.17
N ALA A 25 -11.92 -10.76 -10.56
CA ALA A 25 -12.52 -9.82 -9.65
C ALA A 25 -11.55 -9.76 -8.46
N ALA A 26 -10.56 -8.87 -8.53
CA ALA A 26 -9.85 -8.47 -7.34
C ALA A 26 -10.90 -7.84 -6.42
N SER A 27 -11.38 -8.61 -5.45
CA SER A 27 -12.32 -8.10 -4.45
C SER A 27 -11.73 -6.82 -3.86
N PRO A 28 -12.49 -5.71 -3.81
CA PRO A 28 -11.99 -4.47 -3.22
C PRO A 28 -11.43 -4.76 -1.82
N ARG A 29 -10.14 -4.52 -1.62
CA ARG A 29 -9.52 -4.69 -0.29
C ARG A 29 -10.03 -3.58 0.61
N ASN A 30 -10.72 -3.96 1.68
CA ASN A 30 -11.25 -3.04 2.66
C ASN A 30 -10.24 -2.89 3.81
N TYR A 31 -9.66 -1.71 4.00
CA TYR A 31 -8.71 -1.44 5.06
C TYR A 31 -9.36 -0.64 6.20
N LEU A 32 -9.05 -1.03 7.43
CA LEU A 32 -9.40 -0.28 8.64
C LEU A 32 -8.12 0.20 9.33
N TYR A 33 -8.24 1.32 10.05
CA TYR A 33 -7.10 2.00 10.67
C TYR A 33 -7.39 2.23 12.15
N ASP A 34 -6.51 1.73 13.01
CA ASP A 34 -6.46 2.09 14.42
C ASP A 34 -5.36 3.13 14.61
N THR A 35 -5.74 4.39 14.84
CA THR A 35 -4.82 5.51 14.96
C THR A 35 -4.77 5.99 16.40
N LYS A 36 -3.57 6.00 16.99
CA LYS A 36 -3.33 6.51 18.33
C LYS A 36 -2.74 7.90 18.24
N GLU A 37 -3.38 8.85 18.90
CA GLU A 37 -2.93 10.23 19.05
C GLU A 37 -2.58 10.55 20.50
N VAL A 38 -1.53 11.35 20.69
CA VAL A 38 -1.11 11.90 21.99
C VAL A 38 -0.78 13.36 21.76
N ASP A 39 -1.38 14.27 22.53
CA ASP A 39 -1.18 15.71 22.43
C ASP A 39 -1.35 16.26 21.00
N GLY A 40 -2.36 15.76 20.28
CA GLY A 40 -2.66 16.15 18.89
C GLY A 40 -1.68 15.60 17.83
N LYS A 41 -0.79 14.68 18.20
CA LYS A 41 0.17 14.03 17.30
C LYS A 41 -0.14 12.55 17.14
N ILE A 42 -0.17 12.06 15.91
CA ILE A 42 -0.29 10.61 15.62
C ILE A 42 1.01 9.93 16.03
N VAL A 43 0.97 9.07 17.05
CA VAL A 43 2.16 8.34 17.53
C VAL A 43 2.21 6.92 16.99
N SER A 44 1.06 6.34 16.62
CA SER A 44 1.00 5.03 16.01
C SER A 44 -0.25 4.86 15.13
N LYS A 45 -0.12 4.02 14.09
CA LYS A 45 -1.24 3.61 13.24
C LYS A 45 -1.11 2.12 12.93
N VAL A 46 -2.14 1.33 13.19
CA VAL A 46 -2.22 -0.08 12.78
C VAL A 46 -3.22 -0.20 11.64
N VAL A 47 -2.80 -0.85 10.55
CA VAL A 47 -3.62 -1.12 9.38
C VAL A 47 -4.11 -2.56 9.45
N PHE A 48 -5.42 -2.73 9.29
CA PHE A 48 -6.09 -4.01 9.23
C PHE A 48 -6.70 -4.22 7.86
N LEU A 49 -6.53 -5.40 7.29
CA LEU A 49 -7.30 -5.87 6.14
C LEU A 49 -8.56 -6.58 6.66
N ASN A 50 -9.72 -6.09 6.23
CA ASN A 50 -11.01 -6.73 6.48
C ASN A 50 -11.31 -7.72 5.35
N GLU A 51 -11.29 -9.00 5.69
CA GLU A 51 -11.70 -10.11 4.82
C GLU A 51 -12.95 -10.74 5.42
N GLU A 52 -14.10 -10.49 4.79
CA GLU A 52 -15.39 -11.10 5.17
C GLU A 52 -15.79 -10.88 6.65
N GLY A 53 -15.43 -9.73 7.23
CA GLY A 53 -15.71 -9.38 8.62
C GLY A 53 -14.59 -9.78 9.60
N LEU A 54 -13.56 -10.48 9.13
CA LEU A 54 -12.37 -10.82 9.93
C LEU A 54 -11.27 -9.78 9.71
N LEU A 55 -10.73 -9.23 10.80
CA LEU A 55 -9.68 -8.22 10.75
C LEU A 55 -8.29 -8.86 10.86
N ASN A 56 -7.54 -8.80 9.77
CA ASN A 56 -6.15 -9.23 9.70
C ASN A 56 -5.22 -8.04 9.91
N LYS A 57 -4.31 -8.12 10.89
CA LYS A 57 -3.22 -7.14 11.04
C LYS A 57 -2.28 -7.22 9.84
N GLU A 58 -2.01 -6.09 9.20
CA GLU A 58 -1.12 -6.00 8.04
C GLU A 58 0.21 -5.31 8.41
N VAL A 59 0.12 -4.03 8.76
CA VAL A 59 1.28 -3.18 9.05
C VAL A 59 0.98 -2.26 10.23
N LYS A 60 2.02 -1.99 11.03
CA LYS A 60 1.98 -0.98 12.08
C LYS A 60 3.02 0.09 11.77
N TYR A 61 2.64 1.36 11.97
CA TYR A 61 3.53 2.51 11.95
C TYR A 61 3.70 3.09 13.35
N GLU A 62 4.91 3.52 13.65
CA GLU A 62 5.25 4.33 14.82
C GLU A 62 5.95 5.59 14.32
N PHE A 63 5.56 6.74 14.87
CA PHE A 63 6.07 8.04 14.45
C PHE A 63 6.80 8.71 15.61
N SER A 64 8.03 9.16 15.35
CA SER A 64 8.78 10.04 16.25
C SER A 64 8.76 11.47 15.70
N TYR A 65 8.97 12.44 16.58
CA TYR A 65 8.90 13.87 16.23
C TYR A 65 10.17 14.59 16.66
N ASN A 66 10.60 15.55 15.84
CA ASN A 66 11.70 16.45 16.18
C ASN A 66 11.26 17.58 17.13
N GLU A 67 12.21 18.39 17.56
CA GLU A 67 12.02 19.51 18.49
C GLU A 67 11.03 20.57 17.98
N THR A 68 10.88 20.71 16.65
CA THR A 68 9.91 21.63 16.03
C THR A 68 8.51 21.02 15.88
N GLY A 69 8.32 19.78 16.33
CA GLY A 69 7.04 19.08 16.27
C GLY A 69 6.69 18.44 14.93
N LYS A 70 7.62 18.40 13.96
CA LYS A 70 7.45 17.64 12.70
C LYS A 70 7.91 16.20 12.86
N VAL A 71 7.41 15.29 12.01
CA VAL A 71 7.78 13.87 12.07
C VAL A 71 9.26 13.73 11.77
N SER A 72 10.06 13.16 12.68
CA SER A 72 11.47 12.85 12.45
C SER A 72 11.65 11.46 11.85
N GLU A 73 10.83 10.50 12.26
CA GLU A 73 10.91 9.14 11.73
C GLU A 73 9.53 8.49 11.61
N LYS A 74 9.40 7.63 10.60
CA LYS A 74 8.32 6.67 10.44
C LYS A 74 8.92 5.27 10.44
N LYS A 75 8.64 4.51 11.49
CA LYS A 75 9.08 3.12 11.62
C LYS A 75 7.92 2.18 11.32
N ALA A 76 8.12 1.26 10.39
CA ALA A 76 7.13 0.29 9.97
C ALA A 76 7.44 -1.11 10.49
N TYR A 77 6.39 -1.84 10.85
CA TYR A 77 6.44 -3.22 11.29
C TYR A 77 5.44 -4.07 10.50
N ARG A 78 5.80 -5.31 10.19
CA ARG A 78 4.90 -6.28 9.57
C ARG A 78 4.40 -7.26 10.63
N TRP A 79 3.13 -7.65 10.52
CA TRP A 79 2.58 -8.67 11.40
C TRP A 79 3.10 -10.04 11.02
N ASN A 80 3.77 -10.72 11.95
CA ASN A 80 4.19 -12.10 11.78
C ASN A 80 3.07 -13.01 12.29
N LYS A 81 2.28 -13.57 11.36
CA LYS A 81 1.17 -14.47 11.70
C LYS A 81 1.61 -15.74 12.42
N ALA A 82 2.86 -16.19 12.23
CA ALA A 82 3.37 -17.41 12.84
C ALA A 82 3.75 -17.21 14.32
N THR A 83 4.32 -16.05 14.67
CA THR A 83 4.72 -15.74 16.06
C THR A 83 3.67 -14.94 16.82
N GLY A 84 2.76 -14.26 16.11
CA GLY A 84 1.82 -13.34 16.73
C GLY A 84 2.48 -12.03 17.19
N GLU A 85 3.55 -11.60 16.51
CA GLU A 85 4.35 -10.43 16.89
C GLU A 85 4.56 -9.45 15.72
N TRP A 86 4.99 -8.24 16.05
CA TRP A 86 5.35 -7.22 15.07
C TRP A 86 6.85 -7.27 14.76
N ASP A 87 7.21 -7.68 13.55
CA ASP A 87 8.60 -7.69 13.08
C ASP A 87 8.96 -6.33 12.45
N PRO A 88 10.15 -5.76 12.76
CA PRO A 88 10.63 -4.55 12.07
C PRO A 88 10.68 -4.76 10.56
N TYR A 89 10.23 -3.76 9.79
CA TYR A 89 10.16 -3.85 8.34
C TYR A 89 11.02 -2.78 7.64
N TYR A 90 10.76 -1.49 7.89
CA TYR A 90 11.57 -0.40 7.38
C TYR A 90 11.53 0.82 8.31
N LEU A 91 12.45 1.73 8.10
CA LEU A 91 12.52 3.04 8.72
C LEU A 91 12.63 4.10 7.62
N ILE A 92 11.94 5.22 7.79
CA ILE A 92 12.18 6.45 7.04
C ILE A 92 12.51 7.54 8.05
N SER A 93 13.64 8.21 7.87
CA SER A 93 14.01 9.41 8.63
C SER A 93 13.80 10.64 7.75
N TYR A 94 13.31 11.73 8.34
CA TYR A 94 12.92 12.94 7.62
C TYR A 94 13.70 14.15 8.11
N GLN A 95 14.16 14.96 7.16
CA GLN A 95 14.82 16.23 7.39
C GLN A 95 14.11 17.30 6.56
N TYR A 96 13.94 18.49 7.13
CA TYR A 96 13.15 19.56 6.54
C TYR A 96 14.03 20.75 6.23
N ASN A 97 14.10 21.13 4.96
CA ASN A 97 14.76 22.36 4.55
C ASN A 97 13.72 23.48 4.48
N GLN A 98 13.82 24.45 5.40
CA GLN A 98 12.87 25.56 5.45
C GLN A 98 13.08 26.59 4.33
N GLU A 99 14.30 26.73 3.82
CA GLU A 99 14.62 27.70 2.76
C GLU A 99 14.10 27.22 1.40
N THR A 100 14.26 25.93 1.10
CA THR A 100 13.80 25.34 -0.17
C THR A 100 12.37 24.80 -0.10
N GLY A 101 11.83 24.59 1.10
CA GLY A 101 10.52 23.96 1.29
C GLY A 101 10.52 22.47 0.96
N GLU A 102 11.66 21.80 1.06
CA GLU A 102 11.82 20.38 0.74
C GLU A 102 11.84 19.49 2.00
N ILE A 103 11.40 18.25 1.82
CA ILE A 103 11.49 17.15 2.77
C ILE A 103 12.45 16.11 2.19
N ASN A 104 13.62 15.98 2.81
CA ASN A 104 14.58 14.93 2.50
C ASN A 104 14.23 13.69 3.33
N SER A 105 14.07 12.56 2.67
CA SER A 105 13.69 11.29 3.28
C SER A 105 14.77 10.25 3.06
N ASP A 106 15.27 9.66 4.13
CA ASP A 106 16.22 8.54 4.12
C ASP A 106 15.49 7.25 4.48
N TYR A 107 15.31 6.37 3.50
CA TYR A 107 14.68 5.05 3.67
C TYR A 107 15.72 3.96 3.90
N GLY A 108 15.40 3.02 4.79
CA GLY A 108 16.16 1.79 4.99
C GLY A 108 15.28 0.61 5.40
N MET A 109 15.46 -0.55 4.77
CA MET A 109 14.82 -1.80 5.16
C MET A 109 15.56 -2.48 6.30
N TRP A 110 14.81 -3.22 7.11
CA TRP A 110 15.36 -4.03 8.19
C TRP A 110 16.28 -5.14 7.67
N ASP A 111 17.55 -5.10 8.05
CA ASP A 111 18.52 -6.17 7.87
C ASP A 111 18.44 -7.13 9.06
N LYS A 112 17.87 -8.33 8.83
CA LYS A 112 17.70 -9.33 9.89
C LYS A 112 19.03 -9.83 10.48
N LYS A 113 20.14 -9.76 9.72
CA LYS A 113 21.47 -10.22 10.14
C LYS A 113 22.18 -9.14 10.96
N LYS A 114 22.18 -7.89 10.48
CA LYS A 114 22.84 -6.77 11.16
C LYS A 114 22.02 -6.16 12.29
N LYS A 115 20.70 -6.45 12.33
CA LYS A 115 19.75 -5.87 13.30
C LYS A 115 19.68 -4.34 13.21
N ASP A 116 19.71 -3.81 11.99
CA ASP A 116 19.61 -2.38 11.69
C ASP A 116 18.76 -2.12 10.44
N PHE A 117 18.59 -0.85 10.07
CA PHE A 117 17.86 -0.43 8.87
C PHE A 117 18.80 -0.08 7.70
N SER A 118 19.88 -0.86 7.51
CA SER A 118 20.88 -0.58 6.47
C SER A 118 20.61 -1.26 5.12
N PHE A 119 19.56 -2.08 4.99
CA PHE A 119 19.29 -2.81 3.76
C PHE A 119 18.52 -1.94 2.74
N ASN A 120 18.85 -2.06 1.45
CA ASN A 120 18.17 -1.36 0.34
C ASN A 120 17.91 0.14 0.60
N LYS A 121 18.95 0.87 1.03
CA LYS A 121 18.81 2.30 1.33
C LYS A 121 18.44 3.12 0.09
N GLN A 122 17.54 4.07 0.27
CA GLN A 122 17.09 5.00 -0.78
C GLN A 122 16.93 6.40 -0.19
N GLN A 123 17.16 7.41 -1.01
CA GLN A 123 16.90 8.80 -0.66
C GLN A 123 15.85 9.37 -1.60
N LEU A 124 14.94 10.16 -1.04
CA LEU A 124 13.89 10.84 -1.78
C LEU A 124 13.77 12.28 -1.31
N VAL A 125 13.64 13.21 -2.24
CA VAL A 125 13.29 14.60 -1.98
C VAL A 125 11.84 14.81 -2.38
N SER A 126 11.05 15.40 -1.50
CA SER A 126 9.64 15.70 -1.75
C SER A 126 9.32 17.14 -1.35
N PRO A 127 8.33 17.80 -1.99
CA PRO A 127 7.91 19.13 -1.57
C PRO A 127 7.26 19.10 -0.18
N ALA A 128 7.27 20.21 0.55
CA ALA A 128 6.62 20.35 1.86
C ALA A 128 5.11 20.00 1.83
N SER A 129 4.45 20.17 0.68
CA SER A 129 3.05 19.79 0.48
C SER A 129 2.81 18.27 0.60
N ALA A 130 3.86 17.45 0.53
CA ALA A 130 3.76 16.02 0.75
C ALA A 130 3.75 15.62 2.24
N TYR A 131 3.87 16.57 3.18
CA TYR A 131 3.99 16.27 4.61
C TYR A 131 2.88 15.36 5.14
N ASP A 132 1.61 15.63 4.81
CA ASP A 132 0.48 14.84 5.32
C ASP A 132 0.49 13.39 4.79
N SER A 133 1.15 13.14 3.66
CA SER A 133 1.31 11.79 3.10
C SER A 133 2.26 10.91 3.92
N ILE A 134 3.06 11.48 4.82
CA ILE A 134 3.91 10.71 5.75
C ILE A 134 3.05 9.81 6.64
N PHE A 135 1.86 10.26 7.03
CA PHE A 135 0.96 9.53 7.92
C PHE A 135 0.17 8.43 7.21
N SER A 136 0.20 8.35 5.88
CA SER A 136 -0.51 7.34 5.09
C SER A 136 0.06 5.94 5.26
#